data_AF-A0A060UWZ4-F1
#
_entry.id   AF-A0A060UWZ4-F1
#
_cell.length_a   1.000
_cell.length_b   1.000
_cell.length_c   1.000
_cell.angle_alpha   90.00
_cell.angle_beta   90.00
_cell.angle_gamma   90.00
#
_symmetry.space_group_name_H-M   'P 1'
#
loop_
_entity.id
_entity.type
_entity.pdbx_description
1 polymer ?
#
loop_
_entity_poly.entity_id
_entity_poly.type
_entity_poly.pdbx_seq_one_letter_code
_entity_poly.pdbx_strand_id
1 'polypeptide(L)'
;MSNALVITPLRNAVASLSTALAQPKNEFIRDAVIQRFEYTYELAWKMLRRQMVEDLGAESVTPLSRQDLFRLAAERGLIADPLPWFAYHKARNITSHTYNEAVAEEVYQAAQSFLGDAEGLLRALGTSDA
;
A
#
# COMPACT_ATOMS: atom_id res chain seq x y z
N MET A 1 -25.90 -1.65 9.75
CA MET A 1 -25.31 -0.34 9.43
C MET A 1 -24.01 -0.62 8.71
N SER A 2 -23.97 -0.43 7.39
CA SER A 2 -22.72 -0.49 6.63
C SER A 2 -21.83 0.64 7.14
N ASN A 3 -20.69 0.30 7.74
CA ASN A 3 -19.71 1.29 8.16
C ASN A 3 -18.90 1.64 6.92
N ALA A 4 -19.40 2.60 6.14
CA ALA A 4 -18.75 3.04 4.90
C ALA A 4 -17.24 3.20 5.11
N LEU A 5 -16.46 2.59 4.23
CA LEU A 5 -15.02 2.49 4.39
C LEU A 5 -14.42 3.89 4.21
N VAL A 6 -13.89 4.48 5.29
CA VAL A 6 -13.36 5.85 5.25
C VAL A 6 -12.02 5.85 4.52
N ILE A 7 -12.03 6.14 3.22
CA ILE A 7 -10.86 6.11 2.32
C ILE A 7 -9.99 7.37 2.36
N THR A 8 -10.46 8.47 2.98
CA THR A 8 -9.78 9.77 3.00
C THR A 8 -8.31 9.70 3.48
N PRO A 9 -7.95 8.95 4.55
CA PRO A 9 -6.57 8.83 4.98
C PRO A 9 -5.66 8.22 3.90
N LEU A 10 -6.12 7.14 3.24
CA LEU A 10 -5.37 6.49 2.17
C LEU A 10 -5.23 7.41 0.96
N ARG A 11 -6.30 8.11 0.58
CA ARG A 11 -6.27 9.10 -0.51
C ARG A 11 -5.21 10.17 -0.27
N ASN A 12 -5.17 10.74 0.93
CA ASN A 12 -4.20 11.78 1.27
C ASN A 12 -2.77 11.24 1.27
N ALA A 13 -2.58 10.00 1.74
CA ALA A 13 -1.27 9.35 1.76
C ALA A 13 -0.74 9.02 0.35
N VAL A 14 -1.60 8.54 -0.55
CA VAL A 14 -1.24 8.29 -1.95
C VAL A 14 -0.89 9.62 -2.64
N ALA A 15 -1.69 10.67 -2.43
CA ALA A 15 -1.43 11.99 -3.00
C ALA A 15 -0.11 12.59 -2.50
N SER A 16 0.21 12.42 -1.22
CA SER A 16 1.48 12.89 -0.67
C SER A 16 2.67 12.09 -1.21
N LEU A 17 2.57 10.76 -1.36
CA LEU A 17 3.62 9.95 -1.98
C LEU A 17 3.87 10.39 -3.44
N SER A 18 2.80 10.52 -4.22
CA SER A 18 2.86 11.02 -5.61
C SER A 18 3.55 12.39 -5.69
N THR A 19 3.18 13.32 -4.80
CA THR A 19 3.79 14.66 -4.74
C THR A 19 5.29 14.61 -4.48
N ALA A 20 5.76 13.71 -3.61
CA ALA A 20 7.20 13.58 -3.32
C ALA A 20 7.96 12.94 -4.48
N LEU A 21 7.38 11.92 -5.12
CA LEU A 21 7.97 11.25 -6.29
C LEU A 21 8.08 12.17 -7.52
N ALA A 22 7.21 13.17 -7.62
CA ALA A 22 7.27 14.18 -8.68
C ALA A 22 8.42 15.20 -8.50
N GLN A 23 9.08 15.24 -7.34
CA GLN A 23 10.19 16.16 -7.09
C GLN A 23 11.51 15.61 -7.67
N PRO A 24 12.44 16.48 -8.09
CA PRO A 24 13.78 16.05 -8.47
C PRO A 24 14.45 15.27 -7.34
N LYS A 25 14.92 14.06 -7.65
CA LYS A 25 15.53 13.17 -6.66
C LYS A 25 16.84 13.76 -6.12
N ASN A 26 16.93 13.84 -4.80
CA ASN A 26 18.14 13.99 -4.01
C ASN A 26 17.98 13.17 -2.71
N GLU A 27 18.97 13.17 -1.82
CA GLU A 27 18.91 12.38 -0.58
C GLU A 27 17.69 12.75 0.30
N PHE A 28 17.37 14.03 0.45
CA PHE A 28 16.24 14.48 1.26
C PHE A 28 14.90 14.09 0.64
N ILE A 29 14.77 14.18 -0.68
CA ILE A 29 13.57 13.75 -1.41
C ILE A 29 13.44 12.23 -1.37
N ARG A 30 14.54 11.48 -1.49
CA ARG A 30 14.54 10.02 -1.34
C ARG A 30 14.02 9.63 0.03
N ASP A 31 14.57 10.22 1.09
CA ASP A 31 14.19 9.91 2.46
C ASP A 31 12.74 10.32 2.75
N ALA A 32 12.28 11.45 2.20
CA ALA A 32 10.88 11.83 2.23
C ALA A 32 10.00 10.79 1.54
N VAL A 33 10.34 10.35 0.32
CA VAL A 33 9.60 9.32 -0.42
C VAL A 33 9.53 8.02 0.37
N ILE A 34 10.62 7.57 0.98
CA ILE A 34 10.66 6.38 1.85
C ILE A 34 9.67 6.54 3.01
N GLN A 35 9.70 7.66 3.72
CA GLN A 35 8.78 7.91 4.83
C GLN A 35 7.32 7.95 4.36
N ARG A 36 7.05 8.52 3.18
CA ARG A 36 5.70 8.55 2.60
C ARG A 36 5.23 7.18 2.13
N PHE A 37 6.14 6.36 1.62
CA PHE A 37 5.88 4.98 1.28
C PHE A 37 5.46 4.17 2.51
N GLU A 38 6.16 4.29 3.64
CA GLU A 38 5.84 3.55 4.86
C GLU A 38 4.39 3.73 5.30
N TYR A 39 3.95 4.97 5.52
CA TYR A 39 2.59 5.21 6.00
C TYR A 39 1.55 4.92 4.92
N THR A 40 1.87 5.10 3.64
CA THR A 40 0.95 4.83 2.54
C THR A 40 0.72 3.33 2.40
N TYR A 41 1.79 2.54 2.48
CA TYR A 41 1.72 1.08 2.50
C TYR A 41 0.92 0.58 3.69
N GLU A 42 1.15 1.12 4.89
CA GLU A 42 0.40 0.74 6.10
C GLU A 42 -1.10 1.00 5.96
N LEU A 43 -1.47 2.17 5.42
CA LEU A 43 -2.86 2.50 5.17
C LEU A 43 -3.46 1.59 4.08
N ALA A 44 -2.74 1.35 2.99
CA ALA A 44 -3.18 0.50 1.89
C ALA A 44 -3.46 -0.93 2.38
N TRP A 45 -2.52 -1.53 3.11
CA TRP A 45 -2.68 -2.85 3.72
C TRP A 45 -3.90 -2.91 4.65
N LYS A 46 -4.07 -1.93 5.54
CA LYS A 46 -5.19 -1.89 6.48
C LYS A 46 -6.54 -1.77 5.77
N MET A 47 -6.63 -0.93 4.74
CA MET A 47 -7.87 -0.75 3.97
C MET A 47 -8.20 -1.97 3.13
N LEU A 48 -7.21 -2.59 2.49
CA LEU A 48 -7.37 -3.84 1.76
C LEU A 48 -7.90 -4.94 2.70
N ARG A 49 -7.28 -5.11 3.86
CA ARG A 49 -7.75 -6.09 4.86
C ARG A 49 -9.17 -5.78 5.33
N ARG A 50 -9.49 -4.51 5.59
CA ARG A 50 -10.81 -4.10 6.05
C ARG A 50 -11.88 -4.41 5.01
N GLN A 51 -11.64 -4.10 3.73
CA GLN A 51 -12.58 -4.45 2.66
C GLN A 51 -12.82 -5.96 2.60
N MET A 52 -11.76 -6.77 2.70
CA MET A 52 -11.90 -8.23 2.71
C MET A 52 -12.71 -8.73 3.92
N VAL A 53 -12.55 -8.12 5.09
CA VAL A 53 -13.36 -8.44 6.28
C VAL A 53 -14.81 -8.06 6.08
N GLU A 54 -15.09 -6.91 5.44
CA GLU A 54 -16.44 -6.46 5.12
C GLU A 54 -17.11 -7.41 4.11
N ASP A 55 -16.37 -7.93 3.13
CA ASP A 55 -16.90 -8.82 2.09
C ASP A 55 -17.10 -10.27 2.57
N LEU A 56 -16.20 -10.79 3.42
CA LEU A 56 -16.10 -12.23 3.72
C LEU A 56 -16.30 -12.59 5.19
N GLY A 57 -16.38 -11.59 6.06
CA GLY A 57 -16.38 -11.75 7.50
C GLY A 57 -14.99 -11.94 8.11
N ALA A 58 -14.85 -11.52 9.37
CA ALA A 58 -13.57 -11.53 10.08
C ALA A 58 -13.01 -12.94 10.29
N GLU A 59 -13.87 -13.95 10.47
CA GLU A 59 -13.47 -15.35 10.68
C GLU A 59 -12.74 -15.91 9.46
N SER A 60 -13.15 -15.52 8.25
CA SER A 60 -12.53 -15.94 6.99
C SER A 60 -11.16 -15.27 6.76
N VAL A 61 -10.99 -14.02 7.20
CA VAL A 61 -9.81 -13.18 6.88
C VAL A 61 -8.75 -13.19 7.98
N THR A 62 -9.13 -13.45 9.23
CA THR A 62 -8.21 -13.50 10.37
C THR A 62 -7.09 -14.55 10.25
N PRO A 63 -7.35 -15.79 9.82
CA PRO A 63 -6.31 -16.82 9.74
C PRO A 63 -5.36 -16.64 8.55
N LEU A 64 -5.70 -15.78 7.59
CA LEU A 64 -4.90 -15.60 6.38
C LEU A 64 -3.56 -14.95 6.69
N SER A 65 -2.50 -15.50 6.10
CA SER A 65 -1.23 -14.79 6.05
C SER A 65 -1.37 -13.52 5.23
N ARG A 66 -0.41 -12.60 5.37
CA ARG A 66 -0.38 -11.38 4.54
C ARG A 66 -0.29 -11.71 3.05
N GLN A 67 0.45 -12.75 2.68
CA GLN A 67 0.58 -13.18 1.29
C GLN A 67 -0.75 -13.74 0.76
N ASP A 68 -1.43 -14.57 1.55
CA ASP A 68 -2.72 -15.13 1.17
C ASP A 68 -3.79 -14.04 1.06
N LEU A 69 -3.74 -13.03 1.94
CA LEU A 69 -4.65 -11.90 1.86
C LEU A 69 -4.47 -11.08 0.58
N PHE A 70 -3.22 -10.88 0.11
CA PHE A 70 -3.00 -10.20 -1.18
C PHE A 70 -3.46 -11.07 -2.35
N ARG A 71 -3.22 -12.39 -2.34
CA ARG A 71 -3.75 -13.31 -3.37
C ARG A 71 -5.27 -13.22 -3.44
N LEU A 72 -5.94 -13.29 -2.30
CA LEU A 72 -7.38 -13.15 -2.19
C LEU A 72 -7.87 -11.78 -2.68
N ALA A 73 -7.19 -10.69 -2.32
CA ALA A 73 -7.53 -9.36 -2.80
C ALA A 73 -7.39 -9.25 -4.34
N ALA A 74 -6.42 -9.94 -4.94
CA ALA A 74 -6.28 -10.00 -6.39
C ALA A 74 -7.39 -10.83 -7.05
N GLU A 75 -7.74 -11.99 -6.48
CA GLU A 75 -8.86 -12.83 -6.92
C GLU A 75 -10.19 -12.06 -6.89
N ARG A 76 -10.34 -11.13 -5.94
CA ARG A 76 -11.51 -10.25 -5.80
C ARG A 76 -11.42 -8.97 -6.63
N GLY A 77 -10.36 -8.78 -7.41
CA GLY A 77 -10.18 -7.60 -8.27
C GLY A 77 -9.88 -6.30 -7.51
N LEU A 78 -9.54 -6.39 -6.21
CA LEU A 78 -9.20 -5.23 -5.39
C LEU A 78 -7.78 -4.72 -5.68
N ILE A 79 -6.88 -5.63 -6.10
CA ILE A 79 -5.56 -5.32 -6.65
C ILE A 79 -5.34 -6.14 -7.94
N ALA A 80 -4.45 -5.69 -8.82
CA ALA A 80 -4.24 -6.35 -10.12
C ALA A 80 -3.36 -7.61 -10.03
N ASP A 81 -2.27 -7.55 -9.28
CA ASP A 81 -1.29 -8.64 -9.11
C ASP A 81 -0.82 -8.69 -7.65
N PRO A 82 -0.86 -9.84 -6.97
CA PRO A 82 -0.38 -9.96 -5.59
C PRO A 82 1.15 -9.96 -5.46
N LEU A 83 1.91 -10.30 -6.51
CA LEU A 83 3.36 -10.48 -6.43
C LEU A 83 4.11 -9.18 -6.08
N PRO A 84 3.82 -8.02 -6.72
CA PRO A 84 4.45 -6.77 -6.34
C PRO A 84 4.19 -6.40 -4.86
N TRP A 85 3.00 -6.73 -4.34
CA TRP A 85 2.65 -6.46 -2.93
C TRP A 85 3.49 -7.25 -1.93
N PHE A 86 4.01 -8.42 -2.31
CA PHE A 86 4.98 -9.15 -1.51
C PHE A 86 6.31 -8.39 -1.43
N ALA A 87 6.76 -7.83 -2.56
CA ALA A 87 7.98 -7.03 -2.62
C ALA A 87 7.82 -5.72 -1.84
N TYR A 88 6.68 -5.03 -1.95
CA TYR A 88 6.40 -3.82 -1.17
C TYR A 88 6.38 -4.11 0.33
N HIS A 89 5.82 -5.25 0.73
CA HIS A 89 5.87 -5.66 2.13
C HIS A 89 7.30 -5.84 2.63
N LYS A 90 8.14 -6.52 1.85
CA LYS A 90 9.56 -6.71 2.17
C LYS A 90 10.29 -5.36 2.24
N ALA A 91 10.09 -4.49 1.25
CA ALA A 91 10.69 -3.16 1.20
C ALA A 91 10.29 -2.32 2.42
N ARG A 92 9.02 -2.36 2.83
CA ARG A 92 8.56 -1.69 4.05
C ARG A 92 9.24 -2.25 5.30
N ASN A 93 9.50 -3.55 5.37
CA ASN A 93 10.15 -4.15 6.55
C ASN A 93 11.61 -3.76 6.71
N ILE A 94 12.28 -3.29 5.64
CA ILE A 94 13.69 -2.91 5.67
C ILE A 94 13.89 -1.39 5.74
N THR A 95 12.83 -0.58 5.86
CA THR A 95 12.94 0.88 5.91
C THR A 95 13.73 1.38 7.12
N SER A 96 13.73 0.64 8.24
CA SER A 96 14.57 0.93 9.42
C SER A 96 16.07 0.82 9.13
N HIS A 97 16.47 0.20 8.02
CA HIS A 97 17.86 0.04 7.60
C HIS A 97 18.30 1.04 6.53
N THR A 98 17.49 2.07 6.25
CA THR A 98 17.74 3.08 5.20
C THR A 98 18.89 4.04 5.51
N TYR A 99 19.50 3.95 6.71
CA TYR A 99 20.83 4.53 6.96
C TYR A 99 21.91 3.93 6.04
N ASN A 100 21.68 2.73 5.50
CA ASN A 100 22.46 2.18 4.40
C ASN A 100 21.89 2.70 3.07
N GLU A 101 22.70 3.42 2.31
CA GLU A 101 22.29 4.05 1.06
C GLU A 101 21.77 3.07 0.00
N ALA A 102 22.34 1.87 -0.09
CA ALA A 102 21.86 0.84 -1.02
C ALA A 102 20.46 0.34 -0.64
N VAL A 103 20.18 0.22 0.67
CA VAL A 103 18.84 -0.12 1.17
C VAL A 103 17.87 1.03 0.92
N ALA A 104 18.28 2.28 1.14
CA ALA A 104 17.46 3.44 0.83
C ALA A 104 17.08 3.49 -0.65
N GLU A 105 18.01 3.16 -1.54
CA GLU A 105 17.74 3.07 -2.97
C GLU A 105 16.76 1.94 -3.29
N GLU A 106 16.95 0.74 -2.74
CA GLU A 106 16.03 -0.39 -2.91
C GLU A 106 14.59 -0.01 -2.51
N VAL A 107 14.42 0.61 -1.34
CA VAL A 107 13.10 1.03 -0.84
C VAL A 107 12.51 2.15 -1.71
N TYR A 108 13.32 3.10 -2.17
CA TYR A 108 12.88 4.16 -3.07
C TYR A 108 12.37 3.62 -4.41
N GLN A 109 13.02 2.60 -4.98
CA GLN A 109 12.54 1.93 -6.19
C GLN A 109 11.23 1.16 -5.96
N ALA A 110 11.10 0.50 -4.81
CA ALA A 110 9.84 -0.14 -4.42
C ALA A 110 8.71 0.89 -4.25
N ALA A 111 8.99 2.05 -3.65
CA ALA A 111 8.04 3.15 -3.47
C ALA A 111 7.52 3.72 -4.80
N GLN A 112 8.41 3.89 -5.79
CA GLN A 112 8.03 4.30 -7.15
C GLN A 112 7.06 3.31 -7.79
N SER A 113 7.39 2.02 -7.72
CA SER A 113 6.56 0.95 -8.30
C SER A 113 5.20 0.84 -7.59
N PHE A 114 5.21 0.98 -6.26
CA PHE A 114 4.02 0.88 -5.43
C PHE A 114 2.97 1.95 -5.73
N LEU A 115 3.36 3.15 -6.18
CA LEU A 115 2.40 4.25 -6.35
C LEU A 115 1.24 3.86 -7.27
N GLY A 116 1.52 3.23 -8.42
CA GLY A 116 0.48 2.83 -9.37
C GLY A 116 -0.49 1.80 -8.80
N ASP A 117 0.02 0.84 -8.03
CA ASP A 117 -0.78 -0.18 -7.36
C ASP A 117 -1.63 0.41 -6.22
N ALA A 118 -1.08 1.36 -5.47
CA ALA A 118 -1.80 2.06 -4.41
C ALA A 118 -2.95 2.91 -4.96
N GLU A 119 -2.73 3.58 -6.09
CA GLU A 119 -3.79 4.28 -6.83
C GLU A 119 -4.84 3.32 -7.39
N GLY A 120 -4.42 2.15 -7.87
CA GLY A 120 -5.31 1.07 -8.29
C GLY A 120 -6.24 0.60 -7.17
N LEU A 121 -5.66 0.28 -6.01
CA LEU A 121 -6.42 -0.07 -4.81
C LEU A 121 -7.40 1.03 -4.42
N LEU A 122 -6.95 2.30 -4.41
CA LEU A 122 -7.80 3.43 -4.05
C LEU A 122 -9.01 3.59 -4.99
N ARG A 123 -8.83 3.35 -6.30
CA ARG A 123 -9.93 3.36 -7.27
C ARG A 123 -10.93 2.23 -7.00
N ALA A 124 -10.43 1.01 -6.77
CA ALA A 124 -11.27 -0.15 -6.50
C ALA A 124 -12.07 -0.01 -5.19
N LEU A 125 -11.46 0.56 -4.14
CA LEU A 125 -12.17 0.86 -2.89
C LEU A 125 -13.25 1.93 -3.06
N GLY A 126 -13.03 2.92 -3.92
CA GLY A 126 -14.00 4.00 -4.17
C GLY A 126 -15.21 3.60 -5.02
N THR A 127 -15.16 2.44 -5.68
CA THR A 127 -16.29 1.89 -6.46
C THR A 127 -17.19 0.96 -5.66
N SER A 128 -16.77 0.50 -4.47
CA SER A 128 -17.55 -0.41 -3.62
C SER A 128 -18.69 0.23 -2.81
N ASP A 129 -18.87 1.55 -2.91
CA ASP A 129 -19.97 2.30 -2.26
C ASP A 129 -21.25 2.41 -3.14
N ALA A 130 -21.33 1.67 -4.26
CA ALA A 130 -22.46 1.69 -5.22
C ALA A 130 -23.33 0.44 -5.18
#